data_AF-A0A382QFV3-F1
#
_entry.id   AF-A0A382QFV3-F1
#
_cell.length_a   1.000
_cell.length_b   1.000
_cell.length_c   1.000
_cell.angle_alpha   90.00
_cell.angle_beta   90.00
_cell.angle_gamma   90.00
#
_symmetry.space_group_name_H-M   'P 1'
#
loop_
_entity.id
_entity.type
_entity.pdbx_description
1 polymer ?
#
loop_
_entity_poly.entity_id
_entity_poly.type
_entity_poly.pdbx_seq_one_letter_code
_entity_poly.pdbx_strand_id
1 'polypeptide(L)'
;MMVTYDGLFTPGSYRPMRYTFLIWVMVIVGGSGNNFGAILGGFAVWFLWIEAAPIALFLINFLTSGLEETNAFRVHLINSIPYFRYLMMGIGLLLIMRYRPRGILPEKIKHV
;
A
#
# COMPACT_ATOMS: atom_id res chain seq x y z
N MET A 1 -0.04 25.07 0.12
CA MET A 1 0.96 24.89 1.20
C MET A 1 1.92 23.79 0.75
N MET A 2 3.24 23.97 0.83
CA MET A 2 4.16 22.84 0.54
C MET A 2 4.16 21.84 1.70
N VAL A 3 4.10 20.55 1.41
CA VAL A 3 4.11 19.45 2.41
C VAL A 3 5.35 18.59 2.32
N THR A 4 5.97 18.53 1.14
CA THR A 4 7.27 17.87 0.90
C THR A 4 8.11 18.74 -0.04
N TYR A 5 9.41 18.43 -0.15
CA TYR A 5 10.37 19.14 -1.03
C TYR A 5 9.83 19.32 -2.47
N ASP A 6 9.08 18.32 -2.98
CA ASP A 6 8.47 18.36 -4.31
C ASP A 6 6.92 18.43 -4.32
N GLY A 7 6.28 18.68 -3.18
CA GLY A 7 4.83 18.45 -3.02
C GLY A 7 4.03 19.67 -2.58
N LEU A 8 3.18 20.18 -3.47
CA LEU A 8 2.18 21.22 -3.17
C LEU A 8 0.85 20.59 -2.69
N PHE A 9 0.43 20.90 -1.46
CA PHE A 9 -0.94 20.72 -1.00
C PHE A 9 -1.81 21.79 -1.64
N THR A 10 -2.55 21.40 -2.67
CA THR A 10 -3.68 22.17 -3.17
C THR A 10 -4.92 21.28 -3.10
N PRO A 11 -6.12 21.85 -2.92
CA PRO A 11 -7.35 21.06 -2.89
C PRO A 11 -7.51 20.13 -4.10
N GLY A 12 -7.02 20.54 -5.28
CA GLY A 12 -7.05 19.73 -6.50
C GLY A 12 -5.98 18.62 -6.59
N SER A 13 -4.89 18.69 -5.83
CA SER A 13 -3.83 17.67 -5.84
C SER A 13 -3.99 16.62 -4.73
N TYR A 14 -4.96 16.81 -3.82
CA TYR A 14 -5.23 15.89 -2.73
C TYR A 14 -5.73 14.55 -3.28
N ARG A 15 -5.00 13.47 -2.98
CA ARG A 15 -5.38 12.10 -3.35
C ARG A 15 -5.78 11.34 -2.08
N PRO A 16 -7.08 11.24 -1.74
CA PRO A 16 -7.54 10.58 -0.53
C PRO A 16 -6.99 9.16 -0.37
N MET A 17 -6.89 8.40 -1.46
CA MET A 17 -6.36 7.03 -1.44
C MET A 17 -4.94 6.93 -0.86
N ARG A 18 -4.10 7.96 -1.04
CA ARG A 18 -2.73 8.00 -0.53
C ARG A 18 -2.64 8.56 0.89
N TYR A 19 -3.45 9.56 1.22
CA TYR A 19 -3.27 10.35 2.44
C TYR A 19 -4.25 10.04 3.56
N THR A 20 -5.36 9.35 3.30
CA THR A 20 -6.29 8.88 4.34
C THR A 20 -6.40 7.38 4.34
N PHE A 21 -6.80 6.78 3.22
CA PHE A 21 -7.04 5.34 3.15
C PHE A 21 -5.79 4.52 3.53
N LEU A 22 -4.63 4.87 2.96
CA LEU A 22 -3.37 4.18 3.27
C LEU A 22 -2.96 4.31 4.74
N ILE A 23 -3.20 5.47 5.37
CA ILE A 23 -2.92 5.67 6.79
C ILE A 23 -3.87 4.83 7.65
N TRP A 24 -5.15 4.71 7.26
CA TRP A 24 -6.07 3.80 7.92
C TRP A 24 -5.63 2.34 7.79
N VAL A 25 -5.17 1.92 6.62
CA VAL A 25 -4.60 0.58 6.42
C VAL A 25 -3.41 0.35 7.36
N MET A 26 -2.50 1.33 7.51
CA MET A 26 -1.38 1.23 8.45
C MET A 26 -1.84 0.93 9.89
N VAL A 27 -2.82 1.67 10.38
CA VAL A 27 -3.31 1.52 11.76
C VAL A 27 -4.12 0.23 11.94
N ILE A 28 -4.97 -0.12 10.98
CA ILE A 28 -5.80 -1.34 11.03
C ILE A 28 -4.90 -2.59 10.97
N VAL A 29 -3.93 -2.60 10.04
CA VAL A 29 -2.98 -3.70 9.90
C VAL A 29 -2.15 -3.86 11.18
N GLY A 30 -1.68 -2.75 11.75
CA GLY A 30 -0.93 -2.73 13.00
C GLY A 30 -1.71 -3.25 14.20
N GLY A 31 -2.95 -2.81 14.35
CA GLY A 31 -3.83 -3.07 15.48
C GLY A 31 -4.47 -1.77 15.97
N SER A 32 -5.79 -1.66 15.80
CA SER A 32 -6.55 -0.51 16.30
C SER A 32 -6.55 -0.53 17.84
N GLY A 33 -6.00 0.50 18.47
CA GLY A 33 -6.02 0.64 19.93
C GLY A 33 -4.64 0.60 20.62
N ASN A 34 -3.53 0.46 19.88
CA ASN A 34 -2.21 0.61 20.49
C ASN A 34 -1.17 1.29 19.58
N ASN A 35 -0.36 2.18 20.17
CA ASN A 35 0.64 2.97 19.44
C ASN A 35 1.74 2.10 18.82
N PHE A 36 2.15 1.04 19.52
CA PHE A 36 3.23 0.18 19.04
C PHE A 36 2.83 -0.63 17.80
N GLY A 37 1.60 -1.14 17.77
CA GLY A 37 0.96 -1.76 16.62
C GLY A 37 0.84 -0.77 15.47
N ALA A 38 0.39 0.46 15.71
CA ALA A 38 0.33 1.50 14.68
C ALA A 38 1.70 1.79 14.05
N ILE A 39 2.79 1.84 14.84
CA ILE A 39 4.16 2.01 14.31
C ILE A 39 4.56 0.82 13.44
N LEU A 40 4.36 -0.41 13.92
CA LEU A 40 4.69 -1.62 13.17
C LEU A 40 3.88 -1.72 11.86
N GLY A 41 2.58 -1.45 11.93
CA GLY A 41 1.69 -1.43 10.78
C GLY A 41 2.06 -0.33 9.79
N GLY A 42 2.45 0.85 10.29
CA GLY A 42 3.04 1.93 9.51
C GLY A 42 4.24 1.47 8.71
N PHE A 43 5.22 0.86 9.37
CA PHE A 43 6.43 0.36 8.72
C PHE A 43 6.15 -0.75 7.71
N ALA A 44 5.32 -1.72 8.06
CA ALA A 44 4.98 -2.85 7.19
C ALA A 44 4.26 -2.40 5.91
N VAL A 45 3.25 -1.54 6.05
CA VAL A 45 2.46 -1.03 4.91
C VAL A 45 3.28 -0.05 4.07
N TRP A 46 4.13 0.78 4.68
CA TRP A 46 5.09 1.62 3.95
C TRP A 46 6.05 0.78 3.10
N PHE A 47 6.61 -0.27 3.67
CA PHE A 47 7.49 -1.19 2.96
C PHE A 47 6.77 -1.83 1.78
N LEU A 48 5.58 -2.40 2.00
CA LEU A 48 4.75 -2.97 0.94
C LEU A 48 4.38 -1.94 -0.14
N TRP A 49 4.14 -0.68 0.23
CA TRP A 49 3.81 0.38 -0.73
C TRP A 49 4.97 0.73 -1.66
N ILE A 50 6.20 0.77 -1.13
CA ILE A 50 7.40 1.01 -1.93
C ILE A 50 7.67 -0.20 -2.84
N GLU A 51 7.66 -1.40 -2.28
CA GLU A 51 7.99 -2.64 -3.01
C GLU A 51 6.92 -3.07 -4.02
N ALA A 52 5.67 -2.61 -3.88
CA ALA A 52 4.59 -2.95 -4.81
C ALA A 52 4.91 -2.59 -6.27
N ALA A 53 5.60 -1.46 -6.52
CA ALA A 53 5.93 -1.07 -7.90
C ALA A 53 7.10 -1.88 -8.51
N PRO A 54 8.24 -2.08 -7.82
CA PRO A 54 9.29 -3.00 -8.27
C PRO A 54 8.78 -4.43 -8.49
N ILE A 55 7.98 -4.97 -7.57
CA ILE A 55 7.40 -6.31 -7.69
C ILE A 55 6.49 -6.41 -8.91
N ALA A 56 5.63 -5.39 -9.14
CA ALA A 56 4.77 -5.36 -10.31
C ALA A 56 5.57 -5.31 -11.61
N LEU A 57 6.60 -4.45 -11.69
CA LEU A 57 7.47 -4.36 -12.86
C LEU A 57 8.20 -5.68 -13.13
N PHE A 58 8.75 -6.31 -12.09
CA PHE A 58 9.39 -7.62 -12.19
C PHE A 58 8.42 -8.67 -12.74
N LEU A 59 7.22 -8.77 -12.16
CA LEU A 59 6.20 -9.72 -12.59
C LEU A 59 5.77 -9.50 -14.04
N ILE A 60 5.54 -8.24 -14.43
CA ILE A 60 5.19 -7.89 -15.81
C ILE A 60 6.30 -8.29 -16.77
N ASN A 61 7.56 -7.94 -16.49
CA ASN A 61 8.68 -8.30 -17.35
C ASN A 61 8.89 -9.82 -17.43
N PHE A 62 8.70 -10.53 -16.33
CA PHE A 62 8.79 -11.99 -16.31
C PHE A 62 7.71 -12.63 -17.19
N LEU A 63 6.44 -12.21 -17.03
CA LEU A 63 5.30 -12.73 -17.80
C LEU A 63 5.32 -12.31 -19.27
N THR A 64 5.91 -11.16 -19.58
CA THR A 64 6.00 -10.60 -20.95
C THR A 64 7.38 -10.79 -21.57
N SER A 65 8.22 -11.65 -21.00
CA SER A 65 9.61 -11.88 -21.46
C SER A 65 9.72 -12.38 -22.90
N GLY A 66 8.69 -13.07 -23.40
CA GLY A 66 8.59 -13.51 -24.79
C GLY A 66 7.96 -12.50 -25.77
N LEU A 67 7.58 -11.31 -25.31
CA LEU A 67 6.96 -10.26 -26.14
C LEU A 67 7.96 -9.15 -26.46
N GLU A 68 7.88 -8.61 -27.67
CA GLU A 68 8.62 -7.41 -28.06
C GLU A 68 8.30 -6.22 -27.13
N GLU A 69 9.29 -5.35 -26.94
CA GLU A 69 9.16 -4.17 -26.07
C GLU A 69 8.09 -3.19 -26.54
N THR A 70 7.82 -3.15 -27.84
CA THR A 70 6.82 -2.30 -28.50
C THR A 70 5.41 -2.87 -28.44
N ASN A 71 5.22 -4.09 -27.93
CA ASN A 71 3.92 -4.73 -27.89
C ASN A 71 2.95 -3.90 -27.02
N ALA A 72 1.82 -3.50 -27.61
CA ALA A 72 0.82 -2.65 -26.98
C ALA A 72 0.32 -3.22 -25.63
N PHE A 73 0.23 -4.55 -25.51
CA PHE A 73 -0.18 -5.22 -24.26
C PHE A 73 0.87 -5.05 -23.15
N ARG A 74 2.15 -5.25 -23.46
CA ARG A 74 3.25 -5.06 -22.52
C ARG A 74 3.36 -3.61 -22.06
N VAL A 75 3.27 -2.67 -22.99
CA VAL A 75 3.28 -1.23 -22.70
C VAL A 75 2.11 -0.84 -21.80
N HIS A 76 0.90 -1.35 -22.08
CA HIS A 76 -0.27 -1.11 -21.23
C HIS A 76 -0.10 -1.64 -19.80
N LEU A 77 0.47 -2.84 -19.64
CA LEU A 77 0.78 -3.42 -18.33
C LEU A 77 1.78 -2.56 -17.55
N ILE A 78 2.86 -2.11 -18.19
CA ILE A 78 3.86 -1.23 -17.56
C ILE A 78 3.23 0.10 -17.14
N ASN A 79 2.39 0.70 -17.98
CA ASN A 79 1.67 1.92 -17.63
C ASN A 79 0.68 1.73 -16.46
N SER A 80 0.29 0.49 -16.18
CA SER A 80 -0.63 0.14 -15.08
C SER A 80 0.08 -0.04 -13.72
N ILE A 81 1.41 0.01 -13.67
CA ILE A 81 2.20 -0.18 -12.43
C ILE A 81 1.75 0.73 -11.26
N PRO A 82 1.40 2.02 -11.45
CA PRO A 82 0.95 2.85 -10.34
C PRO A 82 -0.29 2.29 -9.61
N TYR A 83 -1.17 1.57 -10.32
CA TYR A 83 -2.39 1.00 -9.75
C TYR A 83 -2.14 -0.28 -8.93
N PHE A 84 -1.05 -1.00 -9.20
CA PHE A 84 -0.66 -2.19 -8.42
C PHE A 84 -0.45 -1.88 -6.94
N ARG A 85 -0.03 -0.66 -6.60
CA ARG A 85 0.09 -0.23 -5.19
C ARG A 85 -1.24 -0.37 -4.47
N TYR A 86 -2.31 0.13 -5.05
CA TYR A 86 -3.65 0.06 -4.45
C TYR A 86 -4.17 -1.37 -4.37
N LEU A 87 -3.91 -2.19 -5.39
CA LEU A 87 -4.23 -3.62 -5.38
C LEU A 87 -3.53 -4.34 -4.22
N MET A 88 -2.22 -4.13 -4.06
CA MET A 88 -1.44 -4.72 -2.97
C MET A 88 -1.92 -4.27 -1.59
N MET A 89 -2.28 -2.99 -1.42
CA MET A 89 -2.85 -2.49 -0.17
C MET A 89 -4.20 -3.13 0.14
N GLY A 90 -5.07 -3.26 -0.87
CA GLY A 90 -6.37 -3.90 -0.71
C GLY A 90 -6.25 -5.37 -0.31
N ILE A 91 -5.39 -6.12 -1.00
CA ILE A 91 -5.12 -7.53 -0.67
C ILE A 91 -4.51 -7.64 0.75
N GLY A 92 -3.51 -6.82 1.08
CA GLY A 92 -2.88 -6.83 2.39
C GLY A 92 -3.88 -6.56 3.52
N LEU A 93 -4.75 -5.56 3.34
CA LEU A 93 -5.83 -5.26 4.28
C LEU A 93 -6.79 -6.45 4.44
N LEU A 94 -7.28 -7.02 3.33
CA LEU A 94 -8.22 -8.13 3.37
C LEU A 94 -7.62 -9.37 4.05
N LEU A 95 -6.35 -9.68 3.80
CA LEU A 95 -5.66 -10.80 4.44
C LEU A 95 -5.54 -10.59 5.95
N ILE A 96 -5.16 -9.38 6.38
CA ILE A 96 -5.08 -9.07 7.81
C ILE A 96 -6.46 -9.12 8.46
N MET A 97 -7.48 -8.52 7.86
CA MET A 97 -8.84 -8.60 8.38
C MET A 97 -9.36 -10.04 8.44
N ARG A 98 -8.97 -10.89 7.49
CA ARG A 98 -9.39 -12.29 7.43
C ARG A 98 -8.74 -13.15 8.51
N TYR A 99 -7.42 -13.04 8.70
CA TYR A 99 -6.65 -13.96 9.55
C TYR A 99 -6.28 -13.37 10.91
N ARG A 100 -6.22 -12.04 11.03
CA ARG A 100 -5.85 -11.29 12.22
C ARG A 100 -6.74 -10.05 12.38
N PRO A 101 -8.06 -10.22 12.62
CA PRO A 101 -9.02 -9.10 12.66
C PRO A 101 -8.73 -8.04 13.73
N ARG A 102 -7.90 -8.36 14.73
CA ARG A 102 -7.43 -7.42 15.76
C ARG A 102 -6.10 -6.72 15.39
N GLY A 103 -5.61 -6.90 14.18
CA GLY A 103 -4.29 -6.45 13.70
C GLY A 103 -3.14 -7.40 14.08
N ILE A 104 -1.93 -7.04 13.65
CA ILE A 104 -0.70 -7.81 13.90
C ILE A 104 -0.36 -7.81 15.40
N LEU A 105 -0.49 -6.65 16.05
CA LEU A 105 -0.27 -6.47 17.48
C LEU A 105 -1.55 -5.94 18.12
N PRO A 106 -2.44 -6.82 18.61
CA PRO A 106 -3.69 -6.39 19.21
C PRO A 106 -3.46 -5.69 20.56
N GLU A 107 -4.36 -4.78 20.91
CA GLU A 107 -4.36 -4.11 22.21
C GLU A 107 -4.57 -5.11 23.35
N LYS A 108 -3.84 -4.91 24.46
CA LYS A 108 -4.03 -5.70 25.69
C LYS A 108 -5.17 -5.10 26.50
N ILE A 109 -6.33 -5.75 26.49
CA ILE A 109 -7.47 -5.35 27.33
C ILE A 109 -7.13 -5.77 28.78
N LYS A 110 -6.84 -4.79 29.65
CA LYS A 110 -6.81 -5.03 31.10
C LYS A 110 -8.25 -4.98 31.60
N HIS A 111 -8.78 -6.11 32.03
CA HIS A 111 -10.00 -6.13 32.84
C HIS A 111 -9.63 -5.61 34.23
N VAL A 112 -10.22 -4.46 34.60
CA VAL A 112 -10.18 -3.89 35.96
C VAL A 112 -11.40 -4.38 36.70
#